data_AF-A0A7Y7AAR6-F1
#
_entry.id   AF-A0A7Y7AAR6-F1
#
_cell.length_a   1.000
_cell.length_b   1.000
_cell.length_c   1.000
_cell.angle_alpha   90.00
_cell.angle_beta   90.00
_cell.angle_gamma   90.00
#
_symmetry.space_group_name_H-M   'P 1'
#
loop_
_entity.id
_entity.type
_entity.pdbx_description
1 polymer ?
#
loop_
_entity_poly.entity_id
_entity_poly.type
_entity_poly.pdbx_seq_one_letter_code
_entity_poly.pdbx_strand_id
1 'polypeptide(L)'
;MNKLFVIGLAAGLVSLTACKKEGCTDPTAVNFSDEAKKDDGTCTYAPVEQTEDVTVHMDHMWAGSDFTLNTAYTHPTTGDELTFTTMKYYVSNIKLKKDDGSWWVEPESYYLVDVSQGEMFTIPDVPEGNYTDISYTLGVDSLRNVSGAQTGALSTANGMFWSWNTGYIMTKAEGTSPQSSSGSFAFHLGGFSGA
;
A
#
# COMPACT_ATOMS: atom_id res chain seq x y z
N MET A 1 -29.30 32.84 93.77
CA MET A 1 -29.41 33.41 92.41
C MET A 1 -28.75 32.45 91.43
N ASN A 2 -29.53 31.54 90.83
CA ASN A 2 -29.06 30.57 89.83
C ASN A 2 -29.07 31.24 88.45
N LYS A 3 -27.92 31.28 87.76
CA LYS A 3 -27.88 31.54 86.33
C LYS A 3 -27.45 30.26 85.62
N LEU A 4 -28.44 29.58 85.05
CA LEU A 4 -28.29 28.47 84.12
C LEU A 4 -27.68 29.01 82.82
N PHE A 5 -26.51 28.52 82.42
CA PHE A 5 -25.94 28.77 81.09
C PHE A 5 -26.25 27.57 80.20
N VAL A 6 -27.04 27.80 79.15
CA VAL A 6 -27.37 26.81 78.12
C VAL A 6 -26.23 26.77 77.10
N ILE A 7 -25.60 25.62 76.94
CA ILE A 7 -24.58 25.35 75.93
C ILE A 7 -25.31 25.04 74.61
N GLY A 8 -25.25 25.97 73.65
CA GLY A 8 -25.74 25.75 72.29
C GLY A 8 -24.73 24.93 71.48
N LEU A 9 -25.12 23.72 71.08
CA LEU A 9 -24.35 22.87 70.18
C LEU A 9 -24.56 23.39 68.73
N ALA A 10 -23.57 24.08 68.17
CA ALA A 10 -23.57 24.46 66.76
C ALA A 10 -23.14 23.24 65.93
N ALA A 11 -24.10 22.52 65.35
CA ALA A 11 -23.83 21.50 64.34
C ALA A 11 -23.43 22.20 63.03
N GLY A 12 -22.12 22.33 62.80
CA GLY A 12 -21.59 22.81 61.53
C GLY A 12 -21.92 21.82 60.40
N LEU A 13 -22.74 22.25 59.43
CA LEU A 13 -22.88 21.55 58.17
C LEU A 13 -21.53 21.59 57.43
N VAL A 14 -20.79 20.50 57.48
CA VAL A 14 -19.67 20.25 56.57
C VAL A 14 -20.28 19.95 55.21
N SER A 15 -20.36 20.97 54.36
CA SER A 15 -20.75 20.79 52.96
C SER A 15 -19.66 19.98 52.27
N LEU A 16 -19.88 18.67 52.15
CA LEU A 16 -19.06 17.77 51.35
C LEU A 16 -19.27 18.15 49.88
N THR A 17 -18.56 19.17 49.42
CA THR A 17 -18.43 19.45 48.00
C THR A 17 -17.65 18.26 47.43
N ALA A 18 -18.39 17.29 46.88
CA ALA A 18 -17.82 16.21 46.11
C ALA A 18 -17.16 16.85 44.89
N CYS A 19 -15.88 17.23 45.02
CA CYS A 19 -15.05 17.62 43.90
C CYS A 19 -15.01 16.43 42.94
N LYS A 20 -15.80 16.51 41.87
CA LYS A 20 -15.61 15.62 40.72
C LYS A 20 -14.20 15.90 40.23
N LYS A 21 -13.33 14.89 40.23
CA LYS A 21 -12.00 15.01 39.63
C LYS A 21 -12.22 15.38 38.16
N GLU A 22 -11.65 16.51 37.77
CA GLU A 22 -11.64 16.98 36.39
C GLU A 22 -10.37 16.45 35.71
N GLY A 23 -10.47 16.15 34.42
CA GLY A 23 -9.40 15.55 33.62
C GLY A 23 -9.98 14.99 32.33
N CYS A 24 -9.11 14.60 31.39
CA CYS A 24 -9.57 14.07 30.11
C CYS A 24 -10.41 12.79 30.29
N THR A 25 -11.65 12.78 29.78
CA THR A 25 -12.56 11.63 29.86
C THR A 25 -12.63 10.79 28.58
N ASP A 26 -11.84 11.14 27.55
CA ASP A 26 -11.80 10.42 26.28
C ASP A 26 -10.79 9.26 26.33
N PRO A 27 -11.22 7.98 26.21
CA PRO A 27 -10.33 6.83 26.27
C PRO A 27 -9.33 6.73 25.11
N THR A 28 -9.48 7.53 24.05
CA THR A 28 -8.54 7.59 22.92
C THR A 28 -7.44 8.65 23.09
N ALA A 29 -7.53 9.48 24.13
CA ALA A 29 -6.52 10.49 24.44
C ALA A 29 -5.33 9.89 25.20
N VAL A 30 -4.13 10.44 24.95
CA VAL A 30 -2.86 10.03 25.58
C VAL A 30 -2.86 10.32 27.08
N ASN A 31 -3.56 11.38 27.50
CA ASN A 31 -3.71 11.78 28.89
C ASN A 31 -5.10 11.45 29.46
N PHE A 32 -5.77 10.40 28.94
CA PHE A 32 -7.00 9.87 29.51
C PHE A 32 -6.84 9.60 31.02
N SER A 33 -7.81 10.05 31.80
CA SER A 33 -7.86 9.84 33.26
C SER A 33 -9.12 9.07 33.64
N ASP A 34 -8.95 7.81 34.04
CA ASP A 34 -10.04 6.95 34.52
C ASP A 34 -10.74 7.47 35.78
N GLU A 35 -10.04 8.27 36.59
CA GLU A 35 -10.60 8.91 37.78
C GLU A 35 -11.43 10.18 37.45
N ALA A 36 -11.33 10.72 36.24
CA ALA A 36 -12.00 11.95 35.85
C ALA A 36 -13.49 11.69 35.58
N LYS A 37 -14.36 12.43 36.25
CA LYS A 37 -15.83 12.33 36.09
C LYS A 37 -16.42 13.50 35.31
N LYS A 38 -15.57 14.45 34.93
CA LYS A 38 -15.91 15.65 34.17
C LYS A 38 -14.70 16.01 33.32
N ASP A 39 -14.92 16.17 32.03
CA ASP A 39 -13.90 16.64 31.10
C ASP A 39 -13.49 18.07 31.44
N ASP A 40 -12.18 18.33 31.47
CA ASP A 40 -11.58 19.66 31.65
C ASP A 40 -11.14 20.30 30.33
N GLY A 41 -11.33 19.60 29.20
CA GLY A 41 -10.94 20.07 27.87
C GLY A 41 -9.43 20.02 27.62
N THR A 42 -8.67 19.30 28.44
CA THR A 42 -7.21 19.17 28.30
C THR A 42 -6.77 17.90 27.57
N CYS A 43 -7.70 17.15 26.96
CA CYS A 43 -7.36 15.95 26.19
C CYS A 43 -6.30 16.24 25.12
N THR A 44 -5.27 15.40 25.11
CA THR A 44 -4.15 15.39 24.16
C THR A 44 -4.18 14.08 23.41
N TYR A 45 -4.09 14.15 22.08
CA TYR A 45 -4.14 12.98 21.21
C TYR A 45 -2.76 12.78 20.60
N ALA A 46 -2.41 11.52 20.32
CA ALA A 46 -1.22 11.24 19.54
C ALA A 46 -1.37 11.87 18.14
N PRO A 47 -0.27 12.37 17.53
CA PRO A 47 -0.32 12.79 16.14
C PRO A 47 -0.82 11.63 15.29
N VAL A 48 -1.84 11.87 14.47
CA VAL A 48 -2.25 10.91 13.44
C VAL A 48 -1.27 11.11 12.29
N GLU A 49 -0.52 10.07 11.93
CA GLU A 49 0.32 10.10 10.73
C GLU A 49 -0.63 10.28 9.53
N GLN A 50 -0.54 11.42 8.85
CA GLN A 50 -1.33 11.68 7.66
C GLN A 50 -0.78 10.83 6.52
N THR A 51 -1.68 10.17 5.80
CA THR A 51 -1.35 9.33 4.64
C THR A 51 -2.19 9.73 3.44
N GLU A 52 -1.64 9.53 2.25
CA GLU A 52 -2.29 9.80 0.98
C GLU A 52 -2.00 8.68 -0.02
N ASP A 53 -2.84 8.58 -1.05
CA ASP A 53 -2.66 7.63 -2.14
C ASP A 53 -1.73 8.22 -3.21
N VAL A 54 -0.75 7.44 -3.67
CA VAL A 54 0.17 7.83 -4.75
C VAL A 54 -0.10 7.00 -6.00
N THR A 55 -0.45 7.66 -7.10
CA THR A 55 -0.61 7.00 -8.40
C THR A 55 0.71 6.95 -9.16
N VAL A 56 1.11 5.75 -9.58
CA VAL A 56 2.27 5.51 -10.44
C VAL A 56 1.79 5.24 -11.86
N HIS A 57 2.39 5.94 -12.81
CA HIS A 57 2.18 5.77 -14.24
C HIS A 57 3.37 5.02 -14.84
N MET A 58 3.08 3.98 -15.63
CA MET A 58 4.07 3.17 -16.31
C MET A 58 4.02 3.42 -17.81
N ASP A 59 4.76 4.42 -18.28
CA ASP A 59 4.79 4.76 -19.69
C ASP A 59 5.67 3.78 -20.48
N HIS A 60 5.09 3.08 -21.45
CA HIS A 60 5.80 2.12 -22.28
C HIS A 60 6.31 2.76 -23.56
N MET A 61 7.55 2.44 -23.93
CA MET A 61 8.17 2.95 -25.15
C MET A 61 8.81 1.83 -25.97
N TRP A 62 8.71 1.96 -27.29
CA TRP A 62 9.43 1.15 -28.27
C TRP A 62 10.34 2.03 -29.13
N ALA A 63 11.65 1.81 -29.03
CA ALA A 63 12.67 2.52 -29.82
C ALA A 63 12.51 4.06 -29.81
N GLY A 64 12.09 4.64 -28.68
CA GLY A 64 11.92 6.08 -28.50
C GLY A 64 10.55 6.64 -28.89
N SER A 65 9.58 5.79 -29.27
CA SER A 65 8.18 6.17 -29.48
C SER A 65 7.26 5.44 -28.51
N ASP A 66 6.06 5.95 -28.30
CA ASP A 66 5.08 5.32 -27.41
C ASP A 66 4.71 3.91 -27.90
N PHE A 67 4.71 2.97 -26.95
CA PHE A 67 4.27 1.61 -27.18
C PHE A 67 2.76 1.51 -26.98
N THR A 68 2.08 0.80 -27.89
CA THR A 68 0.64 0.54 -27.85
C THR A 68 0.37 -0.86 -28.36
N LEU A 69 -0.62 -1.53 -27.78
CA LEU A 69 -1.02 -2.85 -28.25
C LEU A 69 -1.63 -2.78 -29.66
N ASN A 70 -1.50 -3.87 -30.41
CA ASN A 70 -2.00 -4.05 -31.77
C ASN A 70 -1.36 -3.11 -32.81
N THR A 71 -0.23 -2.50 -32.47
CA THR A 71 0.63 -1.75 -33.40
C THR A 71 1.79 -2.63 -33.84
N ALA A 72 2.11 -2.60 -35.14
CA ALA A 72 3.27 -3.30 -35.68
C ALA A 72 4.55 -2.52 -35.37
N TYR A 73 5.51 -3.20 -34.76
CA TYR A 73 6.82 -2.65 -34.41
C TYR A 73 7.93 -3.43 -35.08
N THR A 74 8.96 -2.72 -35.54
CA THR A 74 10.19 -3.36 -36.04
C THR A 74 11.20 -3.47 -34.91
N HIS A 75 11.70 -4.68 -34.65
CA HIS A 75 12.75 -4.91 -33.68
C HIS A 75 14.07 -4.29 -34.15
N PRO A 76 14.70 -3.39 -33.37
CA PRO A 76 15.79 -2.55 -33.86
C PRO A 76 17.05 -3.32 -34.25
N THR A 77 17.24 -4.51 -33.69
CA THR A 77 18.45 -5.33 -33.93
C THR A 77 18.23 -6.41 -34.97
N THR A 78 17.07 -7.09 -34.95
CA THR A 78 16.81 -8.24 -35.83
C THR A 78 16.04 -7.87 -37.10
N GLY A 79 15.32 -6.74 -37.09
CA GLY A 79 14.44 -6.33 -38.19
C GLY A 79 13.10 -7.08 -38.23
N ASP A 80 12.83 -7.95 -37.25
CA ASP A 80 11.56 -8.67 -37.18
C ASP A 80 10.40 -7.72 -36.91
N GLU A 81 9.23 -8.03 -37.47
CA GLU A 81 8.01 -7.30 -37.20
C GLU A 81 7.24 -8.01 -36.08
N LEU A 82 6.86 -7.25 -35.06
CA LEU A 82 6.20 -7.73 -33.86
C LEU A 82 4.95 -6.89 -33.62
N THR A 83 3.78 -7.52 -33.55
CA THR A 83 2.53 -6.89 -33.12
C THR A 83 2.12 -7.49 -31.79
N PHE A 84 2.26 -6.74 -30.70
CA PHE A 84 1.91 -7.20 -29.36
C PHE A 84 0.41 -7.09 -29.13
N THR A 85 -0.26 -8.20 -28.82
CA THR A 85 -1.69 -8.24 -28.46
C THR A 85 -1.91 -8.37 -26.96
N THR A 86 -0.87 -8.71 -26.21
CA THR A 86 -0.90 -8.79 -24.75
C THR A 86 0.44 -8.35 -24.19
N MET A 87 0.40 -7.47 -23.19
CA MET A 87 1.54 -7.08 -22.37
C MET A 87 1.05 -6.96 -20.93
N LYS A 88 1.53 -7.86 -20.07
CA LYS A 88 1.22 -7.86 -18.64
C LYS A 88 2.47 -8.12 -17.83
N TYR A 89 2.61 -7.46 -16.69
CA TYR A 89 3.73 -7.71 -15.80
C TYR A 89 3.42 -7.32 -14.36
N TYR A 90 4.13 -7.94 -13.44
CA TYR A 90 4.05 -7.60 -12.03
C TYR A 90 5.01 -6.45 -11.67
N VAL A 91 4.54 -5.56 -10.81
CA VAL A 91 5.37 -4.60 -10.08
C VAL A 91 5.17 -4.91 -8.60
N SER A 92 6.26 -5.06 -7.84
CA SER A 92 6.20 -5.40 -6.42
C SER A 92 7.32 -4.77 -5.61
N ASN A 93 7.25 -4.92 -4.28
CA ASN A 93 8.27 -4.46 -3.34
C ASN A 93 8.58 -2.95 -3.49
N ILE A 94 7.54 -2.14 -3.59
CA ILE A 94 7.65 -0.69 -3.67
C ILE A 94 8.31 -0.15 -2.40
N LYS A 95 9.28 0.75 -2.62
CA LYS A 95 9.89 1.56 -1.58
C LYS A 95 10.01 2.99 -2.07
N LEU A 96 9.74 3.93 -1.18
CA LEU A 96 9.86 5.36 -1.45
C LEU A 96 10.91 5.95 -0.52
N LYS A 97 11.90 6.63 -1.09
CA LYS A 97 12.98 7.25 -0.32
C LYS A 97 12.59 8.66 0.08
N LYS A 98 12.66 8.96 1.37
CA LYS A 98 12.41 10.28 1.94
C LYS A 98 13.62 11.20 1.76
N ASP A 99 13.40 12.50 1.90
CA ASP A 99 14.45 13.53 1.84
C ASP A 99 15.54 13.36 2.92
N ASP A 100 15.20 12.79 4.08
CA ASP A 100 16.16 12.41 5.13
C ASP A 100 17.03 11.18 4.79
N GLY A 101 16.78 10.55 3.64
CA GLY A 101 17.50 9.38 3.13
C GLY A 101 16.96 8.03 3.61
N SER A 102 15.98 8.00 4.51
CA SER A 102 15.29 6.78 4.94
C SER A 102 14.34 6.25 3.86
N TRP A 103 13.99 4.96 3.95
CA TRP A 103 13.03 4.33 3.04
C TRP A 103 11.75 4.00 3.77
N TRP A 104 10.62 4.46 3.23
CA TRP A 104 9.33 3.87 3.51
C TRP A 104 9.16 2.65 2.61
N VAL A 105 8.69 1.54 3.18
CA VAL A 105 8.49 0.26 2.47
C VAL A 105 7.01 -0.06 2.52
N GLU A 106 6.40 -0.23 1.35
CA GLU A 106 5.00 -0.57 1.26
C GLU A 106 4.77 -2.03 1.72
N PRO A 107 3.84 -2.29 2.65
CA PRO A 107 3.45 -3.65 3.02
C PRO A 107 2.59 -4.30 1.92
N GLU A 108 2.74 -5.62 1.71
CA GLU A 108 1.92 -6.40 0.74
C GLU A 108 1.87 -5.82 -0.69
N SER A 109 3.01 -5.29 -1.13
CA SER A 109 3.17 -4.52 -2.37
C SER A 109 3.17 -5.42 -3.62
N TYR A 110 2.01 -5.64 -4.24
CA TYR A 110 1.86 -6.41 -5.48
C TYR A 110 0.82 -5.78 -6.43
N TYR A 111 1.28 -5.41 -7.61
CA TYR A 111 0.49 -4.78 -8.65
C TYR A 111 0.62 -5.56 -9.95
N LEU A 112 -0.49 -5.73 -10.66
CA LEU A 112 -0.50 -6.26 -12.01
C LEU A 112 -0.78 -5.11 -12.97
N VAL A 113 0.21 -4.78 -13.80
CA VAL A 113 -0.03 -3.90 -14.93
C VAL A 113 -0.46 -4.76 -16.11
N ASP A 114 -1.67 -4.50 -16.60
CA ASP A 114 -2.20 -5.07 -17.83
C ASP A 114 -2.44 -3.91 -18.78
N VAL A 115 -1.56 -3.75 -19.77
CA VAL A 115 -1.58 -2.60 -20.70
C VAL A 115 -2.93 -2.48 -21.42
N SER A 116 -3.72 -3.55 -21.53
CA SER A 116 -5.07 -3.49 -22.10
C SER A 116 -6.13 -2.88 -21.17
N GLN A 117 -5.87 -2.85 -19.86
CA GLN A 117 -6.78 -2.34 -18.82
C GLN A 117 -6.32 -1.02 -18.22
N GLY A 118 -5.05 -0.67 -18.39
CA GLY A 118 -4.47 0.58 -17.91
C GLY A 118 -3.00 0.40 -17.52
N GLU A 119 -2.28 1.51 -17.53
CA GLU A 119 -0.84 1.55 -17.25
C GLU A 119 -0.53 2.22 -15.91
N MET A 120 -1.51 2.24 -15.00
CA MET A 120 -1.42 2.93 -13.73
C MET A 120 -1.78 2.00 -12.58
N PHE A 121 -1.16 2.23 -11.43
CA PHE A 121 -1.55 1.62 -10.16
C PHE A 121 -1.42 2.63 -9.02
N THR A 122 -2.13 2.38 -7.93
CA THR A 122 -2.19 3.28 -6.78
C THR A 122 -1.57 2.60 -5.57
N ILE A 123 -0.58 3.27 -4.99
CA ILE A 123 0.06 2.90 -3.72
C ILE A 123 -0.73 3.58 -2.60
N PRO A 124 -1.42 2.82 -1.74
CA PRO A 124 -2.21 3.39 -0.67
C PRO A 124 -1.34 3.78 0.53
N ASP A 125 -1.91 4.62 1.39
CA ASP A 125 -1.42 4.87 2.74
C ASP A 125 0.05 5.35 2.80
N VAL A 126 0.49 6.13 1.81
CA VAL A 126 1.84 6.70 1.79
C VAL A 126 1.90 7.85 2.79
N PRO A 127 2.79 7.83 3.80
CA PRO A 127 2.91 8.92 4.76
C PRO A 127 3.23 10.25 4.07
N GLU A 128 2.57 11.32 4.49
CA GLU A 128 2.82 12.67 4.00
C GLU A 128 4.31 13.02 4.16
N GLY A 129 4.92 13.55 3.10
CA GLY A 129 6.32 13.91 3.10
C GLY A 129 6.90 14.12 1.71
N ASN A 130 8.17 14.51 1.66
CA ASN A 130 8.92 14.65 0.42
C ASN A 130 9.65 13.34 0.10
N TYR A 131 9.54 12.90 -1.15
CA TYR A 131 10.19 11.69 -1.63
C TYR A 131 11.07 12.00 -2.84
N THR A 132 12.26 11.41 -2.90
CA THR A 132 13.26 11.68 -3.94
C THR A 132 13.42 10.53 -4.92
N ASP A 133 13.09 9.31 -4.50
CA ASP A 133 13.32 8.09 -5.29
C ASP A 133 12.19 7.07 -5.06
N ILE A 134 11.88 6.31 -6.11
CA ILE A 134 11.06 5.09 -6.04
C ILE A 134 11.94 3.90 -6.41
N SER A 135 11.84 2.83 -5.63
CA SER A 135 12.44 1.52 -5.92
C SER A 135 11.34 0.48 -6.02
N TYR A 136 11.43 -0.40 -7.00
CA TYR A 136 10.47 -1.48 -7.22
C TYR A 136 11.14 -2.70 -7.85
N THR A 137 10.46 -3.83 -7.79
CA THR A 137 10.81 -5.07 -8.48
C THR A 137 9.87 -5.28 -9.66
N LEU A 138 10.44 -5.54 -10.84
CA LEU A 138 9.66 -6.01 -11.99
C LEU A 138 9.51 -7.54 -11.87
N GLY A 139 8.35 -7.99 -11.42
CA GLY A 139 8.05 -9.38 -11.09
C GLY A 139 7.52 -9.56 -9.67
N VAL A 140 7.59 -10.80 -9.19
CA VAL A 140 7.14 -11.26 -7.87
C VAL A 140 8.36 -11.79 -7.12
N ASP A 141 8.49 -11.46 -5.84
CA ASP A 141 9.61 -11.94 -5.03
C ASP A 141 9.60 -13.47 -4.85
N SER A 142 10.76 -14.02 -4.55
CA SER A 142 10.95 -15.47 -4.42
C SER A 142 10.04 -16.14 -3.39
N LEU A 143 9.71 -15.46 -2.29
CA LEU A 143 8.89 -16.03 -1.21
C LEU A 143 7.44 -16.19 -1.68
N ARG A 144 6.87 -15.15 -2.30
CA ARG A 144 5.53 -15.23 -2.88
C ARG A 144 5.47 -16.16 -4.07
N ASN A 145 6.49 -16.17 -4.91
CA ASN A 145 6.50 -16.95 -6.14
C ASN A 145 6.36 -18.46 -5.88
N VAL A 146 6.85 -18.96 -4.75
CA VAL A 146 6.78 -20.39 -4.36
C VAL A 146 5.65 -20.71 -3.39
N SER A 147 4.79 -19.74 -3.06
CA SER A 147 3.70 -19.90 -2.08
C SER A 147 2.40 -20.45 -2.69
N GLY A 148 2.41 -20.80 -3.98
CA GLY A 148 1.23 -21.29 -4.69
C GLY A 148 0.26 -20.18 -5.11
N ALA A 149 -1.00 -20.56 -5.35
CA ALA A 149 -2.04 -19.65 -5.81
C ALA A 149 -2.47 -18.65 -4.71
N GLN A 150 -2.60 -17.38 -5.07
CA GLN A 150 -2.99 -16.30 -4.16
C GLN A 150 -4.20 -15.52 -4.68
N THR A 151 -4.50 -14.38 -4.07
CA THR A 151 -5.63 -13.48 -4.38
C THR A 151 -5.13 -12.11 -4.84
N GLY A 152 -6.05 -11.18 -5.14
CA GLY A 152 -5.70 -9.83 -5.58
C GLY A 152 -4.96 -9.83 -6.92
N ALA A 153 -3.92 -8.99 -7.05
CA ALA A 153 -3.07 -8.94 -8.24
C ALA A 153 -2.43 -10.31 -8.58
N LEU A 154 -2.11 -11.09 -7.55
CA LEU A 154 -1.52 -12.44 -7.66
C LEU A 154 -2.58 -13.54 -7.86
N SER A 155 -3.83 -13.19 -8.16
CA SER A 155 -4.86 -14.18 -8.47
C SER A 155 -4.54 -14.97 -9.74
N THR A 156 -4.73 -16.29 -9.70
CA THR A 156 -4.57 -17.15 -10.88
C THR A 156 -5.58 -16.83 -11.98
N ALA A 157 -6.70 -16.18 -11.64
CA ALA A 157 -7.69 -15.70 -12.59
C ALA A 157 -7.11 -14.66 -13.57
N ASN A 158 -6.01 -14.00 -13.21
CA ASN A 158 -5.33 -13.03 -14.07
C ASN A 158 -4.51 -13.69 -15.20
N GLY A 159 -4.44 -15.03 -15.22
CA GLY A 159 -3.73 -15.79 -16.24
C GLY A 159 -2.21 -15.67 -16.17
N MET A 160 -1.68 -15.17 -15.05
CA MET A 160 -0.25 -14.91 -14.82
C MET A 160 0.40 -15.95 -13.90
N PHE A 161 -0.13 -17.17 -13.88
CA PHE A 161 0.35 -18.26 -13.01
C PHE A 161 0.45 -19.59 -13.78
N TRP A 162 1.56 -20.28 -13.60
CA TRP A 162 1.78 -21.64 -14.10
C TRP A 162 1.33 -22.66 -13.06
N SER A 163 0.26 -23.40 -13.36
CA SER A 163 -0.25 -24.47 -12.50
C SER A 163 0.69 -25.68 -12.37
N TRP A 164 1.48 -25.95 -13.40
CA TRP A 164 2.33 -27.14 -13.53
C TRP A 164 3.71 -27.04 -12.85
N ASN A 165 4.21 -25.82 -12.62
CA ASN A 165 5.49 -25.56 -11.91
C ASN A 165 5.32 -24.64 -10.70
N THR A 166 4.07 -24.36 -10.31
CA THR A 166 3.68 -23.49 -9.18
C THR A 166 4.52 -22.21 -9.09
N GLY A 167 4.29 -21.29 -10.03
CA GLY A 167 5.00 -20.01 -10.05
C GLY A 167 4.30 -18.99 -10.94
N TYR A 168 4.67 -17.72 -10.77
CA TYR A 168 4.12 -16.60 -11.49
C TYR A 168 4.89 -16.33 -12.79
N ILE A 169 4.12 -15.96 -13.81
CA ILE A 169 4.64 -15.33 -15.02
C ILE A 169 4.92 -13.87 -14.64
N MET A 170 6.19 -13.51 -14.47
CA MET A 170 6.62 -12.17 -14.08
C MET A 170 6.27 -11.14 -15.17
N THR A 171 6.47 -11.53 -16.43
CA THR A 171 6.12 -10.74 -17.61
C THR A 171 5.56 -11.65 -18.68
N LYS A 172 4.39 -11.28 -19.22
CA LYS A 172 3.72 -11.94 -20.34
C LYS A 172 3.63 -10.97 -21.50
N ALA A 173 4.28 -11.30 -22.60
CA ALA A 173 4.13 -10.61 -23.88
C ALA A 173 3.73 -11.61 -24.96
N GLU A 174 2.61 -11.39 -25.63
CA GLU A 174 2.10 -12.27 -26.69
C GLU A 174 1.70 -11.43 -27.89
N GLY A 175 1.75 -12.03 -29.08
CA GLY A 175 1.45 -11.30 -30.29
C GLY A 175 1.66 -12.09 -31.57
N THR A 176 1.70 -11.37 -32.68
CA THR A 176 1.93 -11.90 -34.02
C THR A 176 3.25 -11.41 -34.60
N SER A 177 3.84 -12.24 -35.44
CA SER A 177 5.04 -11.88 -36.21
C SER A 177 5.03 -12.62 -37.54
N PRO A 178 5.14 -11.93 -38.68
CA PRO A 178 5.28 -12.55 -40.01
C PRO A 178 6.51 -13.46 -40.13
N GLN A 179 7.54 -13.21 -39.32
CA GLN A 179 8.79 -13.98 -39.30
C GLN A 179 8.67 -15.26 -38.46
N SER A 180 7.63 -15.40 -37.63
CA SER A 180 7.37 -16.63 -36.89
C SER A 180 6.75 -17.70 -37.78
N SER A 181 7.22 -18.94 -37.68
CA SER A 181 6.66 -20.08 -38.43
C SER A 181 5.19 -20.38 -38.07
N SER A 182 4.74 -19.99 -36.88
CA SER A 182 3.34 -20.10 -36.46
C SER A 182 2.52 -18.84 -36.71
N GLY A 183 3.15 -17.76 -37.20
CA GLY A 183 2.56 -16.42 -37.28
C GLY A 183 2.38 -15.72 -35.93
N SER A 184 2.81 -16.35 -34.83
CA SER A 184 2.62 -15.86 -33.46
C SER A 184 3.87 -16.01 -32.59
N PHE A 185 3.93 -15.24 -31.51
CA PHE A 185 4.95 -15.39 -30.47
C PHE A 185 4.32 -15.32 -29.08
N ALA A 186 4.97 -15.97 -28.12
CA ALA A 186 4.63 -15.88 -26.70
C ALA A 186 5.92 -15.87 -25.88
N PHE A 187 6.12 -14.78 -25.12
CA PHE A 187 7.21 -14.59 -24.18
C PHE A 187 6.61 -14.55 -22.77
N HIS A 188 6.76 -15.66 -22.04
CA HIS A 188 6.36 -15.76 -20.63
C HIS A 188 7.62 -15.86 -19.79
N LEU A 189 8.05 -14.74 -19.24
CA LEU A 189 9.24 -14.66 -18.40
C LEU A 189 8.85 -14.94 -16.95
N GLY A 190 9.56 -15.84 -16.30
CA GLY A 190 9.39 -16.10 -14.87
C GLY A 190 10.28 -17.23 -14.39
N GLY A 191 9.94 -17.76 -13.21
CA GLY A 191 10.76 -18.74 -12.50
C GLY A 191 11.66 -18.12 -11.43
N PHE A 192 12.20 -18.97 -10.57
CA PHE A 192 13.15 -18.62 -9.49
C PHE A 192 14.36 -19.56 -9.45
N SER A 193 14.32 -20.66 -10.21
CA SER A 193 15.48 -21.40 -10.67
C SER A 193 15.46 -21.36 -12.20
N GLY A 194 16.55 -20.91 -12.82
CA GLY A 194 16.70 -21.03 -14.26
C GLY A 194 16.50 -22.49 -14.67
N ALA A 195 15.70 -22.72 -15.70
CA ALA A 195 15.86 -23.92 -16.51
C ALA A 195 17.09 -23.72 -17.41
#